data_AF-A0A2G6QS01-F1
#
_entry.id   AF-A0A2G6QS01-F1
#
_cell.length_a   1.000
_cell.length_b   1.000
_cell.length_c   1.000
_cell.angle_alpha   90.00
_cell.angle_beta   90.00
_cell.angle_gamma   90.00
#
_symmetry.space_group_name_H-M   'P 1'
#
loop_
_entity.id
_entity.type
_entity.pdbx_description
1 polymer ?
#
loop_
_entity_poly.entity_id
_entity_poly.type
_entity_poly.pdbx_seq_one_letter_code
_entity_poly.pdbx_strand_id
1 'polypeptide(L)'
;MKSITIKGSQRESVGKVATKALRNAGKVPCVLYGGDKNIHFSAEEKAFKNLVYTPNVYTATIELDGQKYTAILQDIQFHPVTD
;
A
#
# COMPACT_ATOMS: atom_id res chain seq x y z
N MET A 1 4.55 1.56 -20.16
CA MET A 1 4.13 1.33 -18.76
C MET A 1 4.30 2.63 -18.00
N LYS A 2 3.27 3.11 -17.30
CA LYS A 2 3.38 4.27 -16.43
C LYS A 2 3.76 3.77 -15.03
N SER A 3 4.73 4.41 -14.39
CA SER A 3 5.13 4.12 -13.02
C SER A 3 4.46 5.09 -12.06
N ILE A 4 4.04 4.59 -10.88
CA ILE A 4 3.50 5.41 -9.80
C ILE A 4 4.42 5.23 -8.60
N THR A 5 4.89 6.33 -8.01
CA THR A 5 5.67 6.28 -6.78
C THR A 5 4.74 6.40 -5.58
N ILE A 6 4.74 5.39 -4.71
CA ILE A 6 3.99 5.36 -3.46
C ILE A 6 4.97 5.50 -2.32
N LYS A 7 4.86 6.58 -1.57
CA LYS A 7 5.64 6.78 -0.34
C LYS A 7 4.87 6.21 0.83
N GLY A 8 5.52 5.32 1.58
CA GLY A 8 4.94 4.68 2.75
C GLY A 8 5.90 4.68 3.93
N SER A 9 5.38 4.25 5.06
CA SER A 9 6.16 4.01 6.27
C SER A 9 6.07 2.53 6.64
N GLN A 10 7.20 1.91 6.95
CA GLN A 10 7.22 0.54 7.44
C GLN A 10 6.46 0.46 8.77
N ARG A 11 5.75 -0.66 8.98
CA ARG A 11 4.96 -0.90 10.18
C ARG A 11 5.71 -1.85 11.10
N GLU A 12 6.04 -1.37 12.30
CA GLU A 12 6.60 -2.21 13.36
C GLU A 12 5.49 -2.96 14.12
N SER A 13 4.33 -2.32 14.31
CA SER A 13 3.20 -2.92 15.04
C SER A 13 2.15 -3.50 14.10
N VAL A 14 2.01 -4.83 14.17
CA VAL A 14 0.99 -5.61 13.46
C VAL A 14 -0.09 -6.04 14.47
N GLY A 15 -1.36 -5.72 14.19
CA GLY A 15 -2.46 -6.08 15.08
C GLY A 15 -3.73 -5.28 14.84
N LYS A 16 -4.83 -5.68 15.50
CA LYS A 16 -6.17 -5.08 15.34
C LYS A 16 -6.17 -3.60 15.73
N VAL A 17 -5.57 -3.25 16.87
CA VAL A 17 -5.55 -1.89 17.41
C VAL A 17 -4.75 -0.95 16.52
N ALA A 18 -3.51 -1.33 16.17
CA ALA A 18 -2.64 -0.54 15.30
C ALA A 18 -3.26 -0.32 13.91
N THR A 19 -3.86 -1.36 13.33
CA THR A 19 -4.49 -1.25 12.01
C THR A 19 -5.74 -0.36 12.05
N LYS A 20 -6.52 -0.40 13.14
CA LYS A 20 -7.67 0.50 13.32
C LYS A 20 -7.23 1.97 13.44
N ALA A 21 -6.16 2.24 14.20
CA ALA A 21 -5.61 3.58 14.33
C ALA A 21 -5.11 4.13 12.98
N LEU A 22 -4.42 3.30 12.17
CA LEU A 22 -3.97 3.70 10.83
C LEU A 22 -5.13 4.06 9.90
N ARG A 23 -6.19 3.24 9.88
CA ARG A 23 -7.39 3.53 9.06
C ARG A 23 -8.10 4.81 9.50
N ASN A 24 -8.23 5.02 10.81
CA ASN A 24 -8.80 6.26 11.35
C ASN A 24 -7.97 7.51 10.99
N ALA A 25 -6.66 7.35 10.78
CA ALA A 25 -5.77 8.40 10.32
C ALA A 25 -5.73 8.56 8.79
N GLY A 26 -6.61 7.88 8.04
CA GLY A 26 -6.65 7.94 6.56
C GLY A 26 -5.49 7.21 5.88
N LYS A 27 -4.80 6.32 6.60
CA LYS A 27 -3.73 5.47 6.05
C LYS A 27 -4.25 4.08 5.75
N VAL A 28 -3.83 3.56 4.60
CA VAL A 28 -4.14 2.20 4.14
C VAL A 28 -2.97 1.28 4.50
N PRO A 29 -3.23 0.18 5.24
CA PRO A 29 -2.24 -0.84 5.51
C PRO A 29 -2.02 -1.73 4.27
N CYS A 30 -0.77 -1.96 3.91
CA CYS A 30 -0.40 -2.75 2.74
C CYS A 30 0.67 -3.78 3.08
N VAL A 31 0.79 -4.80 2.23
CA VAL A 31 1.81 -5.84 2.34
C VAL A 31 2.53 -5.95 1.00
N LEU A 32 3.85 -5.88 1.05
CA LEU A 32 4.71 -6.22 -0.07
C LEU A 32 5.30 -7.61 0.17
N TYR A 33 5.14 -8.51 -0.80
CA TYR A 33 5.63 -9.88 -0.76
C TYR A 33 6.16 -10.28 -2.14
N GLY A 34 6.83 -11.45 -2.22
CA GLY A 34 7.40 -11.98 -3.47
C GLY A 34 8.93 -11.86 -3.59
N GLY A 35 9.60 -11.25 -2.60
CA GLY A 35 11.05 -11.33 -2.42
C GLY A 35 11.41 -12.22 -1.22
N ASP A 36 12.58 -11.99 -0.63
CA ASP A 36 13.07 -12.79 0.51
C ASP A 36 12.26 -12.59 1.81
N LYS A 37 11.60 -11.44 1.97
CA LYS A 37 10.86 -11.08 3.18
C LYS A 37 9.56 -10.33 2.87
N ASN A 38 8.55 -10.59 3.69
CA ASN A 38 7.29 -9.85 3.63
C ASN A 38 7.43 -8.54 4.42
N ILE A 39 7.14 -7.42 3.76
CA ILE A 39 7.24 -6.09 4.36
C ILE A 39 5.83 -5.54 4.56
N HIS A 40 5.48 -5.26 5.81
CA HIS A 40 4.26 -4.57 6.17
C HIS A 40 4.51 -3.06 6.16
N PHE A 41 3.73 -2.32 5.39
CA PHE A 41 3.84 -0.88 5.32
C PHE A 41 2.46 -0.22 5.36
N SER A 42 2.45 1.10 5.51
CA SER A 42 1.25 1.91 5.39
C SER A 42 1.52 3.11 4.50
N ALA A 43 0.53 3.51 3.71
CA ALA A 43 0.61 4.70 2.87
C ALA A 43 -0.74 5.41 2.85
N GLU A 44 -0.79 6.62 2.32
CA GLU A 44 -2.03 7.39 2.21
C GLU A 44 -2.96 6.80 1.15
N GLU A 45 -4.26 6.76 1.44
CA GLU A 45 -5.29 6.27 0.51
C GLU A 45 -5.23 6.97 -0.86
N LYS A 46 -4.95 8.28 -0.87
CA LYS A 46 -4.85 9.09 -2.09
C LYS A 46 -3.77 8.60 -3.04
N ALA A 47 -2.69 8.01 -2.54
CA ALA A 47 -1.61 7.47 -3.36
C ALA A 47 -2.08 6.26 -4.19
N PHE A 48 -3.08 5.52 -3.72
CA PHE A 48 -3.61 4.34 -4.39
C PHE A 48 -4.71 4.63 -5.40
N LYS A 49 -5.38 5.80 -5.35
CA LYS A 49 -6.49 6.12 -6.27
C LYS A 49 -6.10 5.99 -7.74
N ASN A 50 -4.89 6.44 -8.09
CA ASN A 50 -4.39 6.37 -9.47
C ASN A 50 -4.00 4.96 -9.92
N LEU A 51 -3.78 4.04 -8.96
CA LEU A 51 -3.41 2.65 -9.19
C LEU A 51 -4.65 1.73 -9.26
N VAL A 52 -5.67 2.02 -8.45
CA VAL A 52 -6.87 1.18 -8.27
C VAL A 52 -7.96 1.50 -9.30
N TYR A 53 -8.21 2.79 -9.56
CA TYR A 53 -9.36 3.22 -10.38
C TYR A 53 -9.01 3.43 -11.86
N THR A 54 -7.86 2.93 -12.31
CA THR A 54 -7.41 3.06 -13.68
C THR A 54 -7.36 1.68 -14.36
N PRO A 55 -7.83 1.55 -15.61
CA PRO A 55 -7.84 0.27 -16.32
C PRO A 55 -6.46 -0.18 -16.82
N ASN A 56 -5.41 0.63 -16.60
CA ASN A 56 -4.06 0.28 -17.04
C ASN A 56 -3.31 -0.43 -15.93
N VAL A 57 -2.45 -1.40 -16.29
CA VAL A 57 -1.52 -2.01 -15.36
C VAL A 57 -0.37 -1.03 -15.10
N TYR A 58 -0.25 -0.54 -13.86
CA TYR A 58 0.84 0.31 -13.41
C TYR A 58 1.85 -0.49 -12.62
N THR A 59 3.12 -0.13 -12.78
CA THR A 59 4.18 -0.58 -11.88
C THR A 59 4.26 0.40 -10.71
N ALA A 60 4.10 -0.08 -9.48
CA ALA A 60 4.18 0.72 -8.27
C ALA A 60 5.62 0.70 -7.73
N THR A 61 6.27 1.86 -7.67
CA THR A 61 7.53 2.05 -6.97
C THR A 61 7.23 2.44 -5.53
N ILE A 62 7.38 1.52 -4.60
CA ILE A 62 7.14 1.73 -3.18
C ILE A 62 8.43 2.23 -2.53
N GLU A 63 8.40 3.45 -2.00
CA GLU A 63 9.49 4.05 -1.22
C GLU A 63 9.21 3.89 0.27
N LEU A 64 10.03 3.08 0.96
CA LEU A 64 9.97 2.83 2.40
C LEU A 64 11.33 3.13 3.01
N ASP A 65 11.39 4.09 3.93
CA ASP A 65 12.59 4.40 4.74
C ASP A 65 13.90 4.53 3.91
N GLY A 66 13.78 5.10 2.70
CA GLY A 66 14.89 5.31 1.75
C GLY A 66 15.16 4.16 0.79
N GLN A 67 14.52 2.99 0.96
CA GLN A 67 14.58 1.87 0.03
C GLN A 67 13.45 1.93 -0.99
N LYS A 68 13.79 1.62 -2.25
CA LYS A 68 12.84 1.58 -3.37
C LYS A 68 12.55 0.14 -3.73
N TYR A 69 11.27 -0.23 -3.74
CA TYR A 69 10.80 -1.52 -4.17
C TYR A 69 9.91 -1.37 -5.38
N THR A 70 10.16 -2.17 -6.41
CA THR A 70 9.31 -2.22 -7.59
C THR A 70 8.30 -3.35 -7.41
N ALA A 71 7.02 -3.04 -7.40
CA ALA A 71 5.94 -3.98 -7.16
C ALA A 71 4.80 -3.80 -8.17
N ILE A 72 3.97 -4.83 -8.29
CA ILE A 72 2.74 -4.81 -9.07
C ILE A 72 1.59 -5.09 -8.11
N LEU A 73 0.44 -4.47 -8.38
CA LEU A 73 -0.78 -4.73 -7.63
C LEU A 73 -1.27 -6.16 -7.92
N GLN A 74 -1.37 -6.98 -6.87
CA GLN A 74 -1.87 -8.36 -6.98
C GLN A 74 -3.31 -8.51 -6.48
N ASP A 75 -3.62 -7.93 -5.33
CA ASP A 75 -4.92 -8.04 -4.65
C ASP A 75 -5.33 -6.71 -4.02
N ILE A 76 -6.65 -6.47 -3.95
CA ILE A 76 -7.25 -5.29 -3.32
C ILE A 76 -8.45 -5.73 -2.49
N GLN A 77 -8.58 -5.16 -1.29
CA GLN A 77 -9.73 -5.36 -0.43
C GLN A 77 -10.48 -4.04 -0.25
N PHE A 78 -11.77 -4.04 -0.58
CA PHE A 78 -12.68 -2.92 -0.40
C PHE A 78 -13.56 -3.13 0.83
N HIS A 79 -13.98 -2.05 1.47
CA HIS A 79 -14.97 -2.13 2.52
C HIS A 79 -16.37 -2.41 1.92
N PRO A 80 -17.10 -3.45 2.36
CA PRO A 80 -18.27 -3.98 1.65
C PRO A 80 -19.45 -3.01 1.47
N VAL A 81 -19.44 -1.86 2.15
CA VAL A 81 -20.55 -0.88 2.11
C VAL A 81 -20.10 0.56 1.89
N THR A 82 -18.83 0.89 2.09
CA THR A 82 -18.35 2.29 2.01
C THR A 82 -17.32 2.52 0.92
N ASP A 83 -16.73 1.46 0.36
CA ASP A 83 -15.77 1.51 -0.74
C ASP A 83 -16.23 0.57 -1.87
#